data_AF-A0A660NGP8-F1
#
_entry.id   AF-A0A660NGP8-F1
#
_cell.length_a   1.000
_cell.length_b   1.000
_cell.length_c   1.000
_cell.angle_alpha   90.00
_cell.angle_beta   90.00
_cell.angle_gamma   90.00
#
_symmetry.space_group_name_H-M   'P 1'
#
loop_
_entity.id
_entity.type
_entity.pdbx_description
1 polymer ?
#
loop_
_entity_poly.entity_id
_entity_poly.type
_entity_poly.pdbx_seq_one_letter_code
_entity_poly.pdbx_strand_id
1 'polypeptide(L)'
;MMGQPGAKRRGAVQDDQPRAPAAGLAAVLRDPYRVWLSEVMLQQTQVSTVIPYFEAFLQAFPQVADLAAAPSERVMGLWAGLGYYSRARNLQAAAQQVAAQGGVFPDSTDALQALPGVGRSTAAAIAVFGFGQRAAILDGNVKRVLCRMFAVAGDPASTAVQKRLWALAEAELPGAPHAPDAPQVPTGSARASRTAAAGGASPGRRLRAVPDGVHHQDAPAASPGKPSPVQAADMV
;
A
#
# COMPACT_ATOMS: atom_id res chain seq x y z
N MET A 1 -26.90 -39.48 53.35
CA MET A 1 -26.61 -39.04 51.98
C MET A 1 -26.97 -37.55 51.88
N MET A 2 -26.02 -36.65 52.15
CA MET A 2 -26.21 -35.19 52.06
C MET A 2 -24.98 -34.61 51.36
N GLY A 3 -25.21 -33.99 50.21
CA GLY A 3 -24.17 -33.45 49.33
C GLY A 3 -23.69 -32.07 49.80
N GLN A 4 -22.38 -31.90 49.82
CA GLN A 4 -21.69 -30.61 49.96
C GLN A 4 -21.78 -29.82 48.64
N PRO A 5 -22.00 -28.49 48.66
CA PRO A 5 -21.96 -27.68 47.44
C PRO A 5 -20.52 -27.27 47.09
N GLY A 6 -20.14 -27.54 45.84
CA GLY A 6 -18.82 -27.22 45.28
C GLY A 6 -18.60 -25.71 45.08
N ALA A 7 -17.53 -25.20 45.67
CA ALA A 7 -17.03 -23.84 45.43
C ALA A 7 -16.48 -23.72 44.00
N LYS A 8 -17.17 -22.96 43.14
CA LYS A 8 -16.67 -22.53 41.83
C LYS A 8 -15.46 -21.61 42.03
N ARG A 9 -14.28 -22.09 41.61
CA ARG A 9 -13.07 -21.26 41.47
C ARG A 9 -13.34 -20.20 40.40
N ARG A 10 -13.27 -18.92 40.78
CA ARG A 10 -13.26 -17.79 39.84
C ARG A 10 -11.96 -17.86 39.04
N GLY A 11 -12.06 -17.99 37.73
CA GLY A 11 -10.91 -17.88 36.82
C GLY A 11 -10.30 -16.49 36.96
N ALA A 12 -8.99 -16.45 37.16
CA ALA A 12 -8.23 -15.21 37.10
C ALA A 12 -8.39 -14.61 35.70
N VAL A 13 -8.80 -13.34 35.64
CA VAL A 13 -8.70 -12.51 34.45
C VAL A 13 -7.20 -12.33 34.20
N GLN A 14 -6.67 -12.99 33.19
CA GLN A 14 -5.33 -12.71 32.71
C GLN A 14 -5.36 -11.34 32.05
N ASP A 15 -4.69 -10.37 32.67
CA ASP A 15 -4.43 -9.06 32.10
C ASP A 15 -3.77 -9.23 30.72
N ASP A 16 -4.50 -8.83 29.69
CA ASP A 16 -4.06 -8.79 28.30
C ASP A 16 -3.04 -7.66 28.15
N GLN A 17 -1.76 -7.95 28.43
CA GLN A 17 -0.68 -7.01 28.14
C GLN A 17 -0.54 -6.84 26.62
N PRO A 18 -0.37 -5.60 26.12
CA PRO A 18 -0.18 -5.37 24.70
C PRO A 18 1.12 -6.03 24.24
N ARG A 19 1.00 -7.04 23.37
CA ARG A 19 2.13 -7.72 22.74
C ARG A 19 2.95 -6.70 21.95
N ALA A 20 4.17 -6.41 22.41
CA ALA A 20 5.11 -5.57 21.68
C ALA A 20 5.29 -6.09 20.24
N PRO A 21 5.31 -5.22 19.22
CA PRO A 21 5.50 -5.66 17.84
C PRO A 21 6.87 -6.35 17.70
N ALA A 22 6.89 -7.47 17.00
CA ALA A 22 8.07 -8.29 16.75
C ALA A 22 9.22 -7.45 16.17
N ALA A 23 10.32 -7.32 16.90
CA ALA A 23 11.49 -6.52 16.54
C ALA A 23 12.05 -6.82 15.12
N GLY A 24 11.81 -8.03 14.59
CA GLY A 24 12.18 -8.41 13.23
C GLY A 24 11.41 -7.68 12.12
N LEU A 25 10.10 -7.44 12.28
CA LEU A 25 9.31 -6.73 11.26
C LEU A 25 9.70 -5.25 11.20
N ALA A 26 9.96 -4.63 12.35
CA ALA A 26 10.41 -3.25 12.44
C ALA A 26 11.81 -3.03 11.86
N ALA A 27 12.68 -4.05 11.87
CA ALA A 27 13.99 -3.99 11.24
C ALA A 27 13.90 -4.15 9.70
N VAL A 28 13.04 -5.06 9.22
CA VAL A 28 12.78 -5.21 7.77
C VAL A 28 12.16 -3.95 7.16
N LEU A 29 11.25 -3.29 7.89
CA LEU A 29 10.61 -2.07 7.42
C LEU A 29 11.59 -0.89 7.28
N ARG A 30 12.76 -0.92 7.93
CA ARG A 30 13.75 0.17 7.86
C ARG A 30 14.89 -0.04 6.88
N ASP A 31 14.89 -1.15 6.13
CA ASP A 31 15.88 -1.38 5.08
C ASP A 31 15.33 -0.83 3.75
N PRO A 32 15.81 0.34 3.26
CA PRO A 32 15.27 0.96 2.06
C PRO A 32 15.47 0.10 0.82
N TYR A 33 16.51 -0.75 0.77
CA TYR A 33 16.73 -1.67 -0.34
C TYR A 33 15.64 -2.73 -0.40
N ARG A 34 15.32 -3.35 0.74
CA ARG A 34 14.25 -4.36 0.86
C ARG A 34 12.87 -3.76 0.60
N VAL A 35 12.58 -2.59 1.18
CA VAL A 35 11.32 -1.87 0.97
C VAL A 35 11.16 -1.58 -0.53
N TRP A 36 12.14 -0.94 -1.16
CA TRP A 36 12.09 -0.62 -2.59
C TRP A 36 11.92 -1.85 -3.47
N LEU A 37 12.69 -2.92 -3.24
CA LEU A 37 12.59 -4.16 -4.00
C LEU A 37 11.18 -4.76 -3.90
N SER A 38 10.62 -4.84 -2.69
CA SER A 38 9.28 -5.38 -2.46
C SER A 38 8.20 -4.51 -3.12
N GLU A 39 8.32 -3.18 -3.04
CA GLU A 39 7.39 -2.24 -3.64
C GLU A 39 7.35 -2.38 -5.17
N VAL A 40 8.51 -2.52 -5.82
CA VAL A 40 8.57 -2.75 -7.28
C VAL A 40 7.95 -4.08 -7.67
N MET A 41 8.22 -5.15 -6.89
CA MET A 41 7.65 -6.48 -7.16
C MET A 41 6.13 -6.51 -6.97
N LEU A 42 5.59 -5.79 -5.99
CA LEU A 42 4.15 -5.75 -5.69
C LEU A 42 3.32 -4.91 -6.67
N GLN A 43 3.96 -4.17 -7.57
CA GLN A 43 3.25 -3.48 -8.64
C GLN A 43 2.49 -4.47 -9.54
N GLN A 44 1.15 -4.46 -9.46
CA GLN A 44 0.28 -5.36 -10.24
C GLN A 44 0.57 -6.84 -10.04
N THR A 45 1.15 -7.22 -8.88
CA THR A 45 1.44 -8.62 -8.54
C THR A 45 0.97 -8.91 -7.11
N GLN A 46 0.45 -10.11 -6.86
CA GLN A 46 -0.06 -10.50 -5.55
C GLN A 46 1.08 -10.83 -4.59
N VAL A 47 0.86 -10.56 -3.29
CA VAL A 47 1.84 -10.81 -2.23
C VAL A 47 2.31 -12.27 -2.22
N SER A 48 1.39 -13.24 -2.30
CA SER A 48 1.71 -14.67 -2.30
C SER A 48 2.63 -15.07 -3.47
N THR A 49 2.46 -14.43 -4.63
CA THR A 49 3.33 -14.63 -5.78
C THR A 49 4.70 -14.00 -5.56
N VAL A 50 4.78 -12.83 -4.93
CA VAL A 50 6.03 -12.08 -4.76
C VAL A 50 6.97 -12.73 -3.74
N ILE A 51 6.46 -13.33 -2.66
CA ILE A 51 7.27 -13.88 -1.56
C ILE A 51 8.48 -14.73 -2.05
N PRO A 52 8.30 -15.80 -2.85
CA PRO A 52 9.43 -16.64 -3.26
C PRO A 52 10.43 -15.90 -4.15
N TYR A 53 9.97 -14.93 -4.95
CA TYR A 53 10.85 -14.11 -5.79
C TYR A 53 11.67 -13.13 -4.96
N PHE A 54 11.04 -12.49 -3.98
CA PHE A 54 11.70 -11.57 -3.07
C PHE A 54 12.82 -12.27 -2.30
N GLU A 55 12.55 -13.46 -1.76
CA GLU A 55 13.54 -14.29 -1.07
C GLU A 55 14.71 -14.69 -1.99
N ALA A 56 14.41 -15.18 -3.19
CA ALA A 56 15.43 -15.56 -4.17
C ALA A 56 16.30 -14.36 -4.60
N PHE A 57 15.69 -13.18 -4.81
CA PHE A 57 16.41 -11.96 -5.14
C PHE A 57 17.33 -11.53 -4.00
N LEU A 58 16.87 -11.53 -2.75
CA LEU A 58 17.72 -11.16 -1.61
C LEU A 58 18.82 -12.17 -1.33
N GLN A 59 18.61 -13.44 -1.64
CA GLN A 59 19.66 -14.45 -1.56
C GLN A 59 20.73 -14.23 -2.64
N ALA A 60 20.32 -13.90 -3.87
CA ALA A 60 21.24 -13.68 -4.98
C ALA A 60 21.94 -12.31 -4.91
N PHE A 61 21.24 -11.29 -4.41
CA PHE A 61 21.65 -9.90 -4.33
C PHE A 61 21.34 -9.35 -2.93
N PRO A 62 22.18 -9.64 -1.92
CA PRO A 62 21.92 -9.18 -0.56
C PRO A 62 21.94 -7.66 -0.39
N GLN A 63 22.70 -6.95 -1.23
CA GLN A 63 22.82 -5.50 -1.24
C GLN A 63 22.50 -4.90 -2.62
N VAL A 64 22.17 -3.61 -2.64
CA VAL A 64 21.91 -2.89 -3.90
C VAL A 64 23.11 -2.91 -4.85
N ALA A 65 24.33 -2.91 -4.33
CA ALA A 65 25.55 -3.02 -5.13
C ALA A 65 25.66 -4.38 -5.84
N ASP A 66 25.22 -5.46 -5.21
CA ASP A 66 25.22 -6.80 -5.82
C ASP A 66 24.24 -6.85 -7.00
N LEU A 67 23.05 -6.26 -6.84
CA LEU A 67 22.06 -6.13 -7.90
C LEU A 67 22.56 -5.23 -9.04
N ALA A 68 23.24 -4.13 -8.71
CA ALA A 68 23.78 -3.19 -9.68
C ALA A 68 24.88 -3.82 -10.56
N ALA A 69 25.76 -4.62 -9.96
CA ALA A 69 26.88 -5.27 -10.63
C ALA A 69 26.51 -6.59 -11.35
N ALA A 70 25.32 -7.14 -11.09
CA ALA A 70 24.88 -8.39 -11.68
C ALA A 70 24.72 -8.29 -13.21
N PRO A 71 25.05 -9.36 -13.97
CA PRO A 71 24.69 -9.45 -15.38
C PRO A 71 23.17 -9.35 -15.57
N SER A 72 22.73 -8.61 -16.59
CA SER A 72 21.31 -8.41 -16.89
C SER A 72 20.55 -9.72 -17.09
N GLU A 73 21.19 -10.73 -17.67
CA GLU A 73 20.63 -12.07 -17.87
C GLU A 73 20.30 -12.75 -16.54
N ARG A 74 21.15 -12.56 -15.52
CA ARG A 74 20.93 -13.13 -14.18
C ARG A 74 19.74 -12.47 -13.50
N VAL A 75 19.64 -11.13 -13.59
CA VAL A 75 18.50 -10.37 -13.04
C VAL A 75 17.20 -10.78 -13.73
N MET A 76 17.21 -10.86 -15.06
CA MET A 76 16.05 -11.26 -15.85
C MET A 76 15.65 -12.72 -15.61
N GLY A 77 16.62 -13.62 -15.44
CA GLY A 77 16.39 -15.02 -15.11
C GLY A 77 15.69 -15.19 -13.76
N LEU A 78 16.11 -14.45 -12.74
CA LEU A 78 15.43 -14.45 -11.43
C LEU A 78 14.05 -13.79 -11.50
N TRP A 79 13.83 -12.82 -12.39
CA TRP A 79 12.52 -12.17 -12.58
C TRP A 79 11.53 -12.99 -13.42
N ALA A 80 11.99 -14.07 -14.07
CA ALA A 80 11.18 -14.85 -15.00
C ALA A 80 9.91 -15.39 -14.33
N GLY A 81 8.75 -15.07 -14.90
CA GLY A 81 7.43 -15.45 -14.38
C GLY A 81 6.70 -14.37 -13.57
N LEU A 82 7.37 -13.29 -13.11
CA LEU A 82 6.68 -12.15 -12.48
C LEU A 82 5.95 -11.22 -13.46
N GLY A 83 6.29 -11.30 -14.75
CA GLY A 83 5.74 -10.43 -15.78
C GLY A 83 6.21 -8.96 -15.68
N TYR A 84 5.72 -8.12 -16.60
CA TYR A 84 6.07 -6.70 -16.69
C TYR A 84 7.59 -6.44 -16.61
N TYR A 85 8.35 -7.08 -17.49
CA TYR A 85 9.82 -7.09 -17.48
C TYR A 85 10.50 -5.70 -17.57
N SER A 86 9.77 -4.65 -17.95
CA SER A 86 10.27 -3.28 -17.81
C SER A 86 10.59 -2.92 -16.36
N ARG A 87 9.87 -3.49 -15.38
CA ARG A 87 10.16 -3.34 -13.95
C ARG A 87 11.54 -3.87 -13.60
N ALA A 88 11.90 -5.06 -14.07
CA ALA A 88 13.23 -5.64 -13.83
C ALA A 88 14.36 -4.78 -14.40
N ARG A 89 14.18 -4.28 -15.63
CA ARG A 89 15.16 -3.39 -16.27
C ARG A 89 15.32 -2.08 -15.52
N ASN A 90 14.20 -1.45 -15.14
CA ASN A 90 14.21 -0.22 -14.36
C ASN A 90 14.79 -0.44 -12.96
N LEU A 91 14.47 -1.58 -12.33
CA LEU A 91 15.02 -1.98 -11.03
C LEU A 91 16.56 -2.03 -11.10
N GLN A 92 17.11 -2.72 -12.09
CA GLN A 92 18.57 -2.79 -12.25
C GLN A 92 19.20 -1.43 -12.57
N ALA A 93 18.60 -0.63 -13.45
CA ALA A 93 19.08 0.71 -13.77
C ALA A 93 19.07 1.64 -12.54
N ALA A 94 18.01 1.57 -11.72
CA ALA A 94 17.94 2.30 -10.46
C ALA A 94 18.96 1.80 -9.43
N ALA A 95 19.20 0.49 -9.34
CA ALA A 95 20.26 -0.06 -8.50
C ALA A 95 21.63 0.48 -8.90
N GLN A 96 21.93 0.57 -10.20
CA GLN A 96 23.16 1.14 -10.73
C GLN A 96 23.30 2.63 -10.38
N GLN A 97 22.23 3.42 -10.49
CA GLN A 97 22.24 4.81 -10.08
C GLN A 97 22.49 4.99 -8.57
N VAL A 98 21.87 4.15 -7.72
CA VAL A 98 22.10 4.17 -6.26
C VAL A 98 23.53 3.72 -5.92
N ALA A 99 24.04 2.67 -6.58
CA ALA A 99 25.41 2.20 -6.38
C ALA A 99 26.45 3.25 -6.77
N ALA A 100 26.22 4.00 -7.86
CA ALA A 100 27.06 5.12 -8.27
C ALA A 100 27.10 6.26 -7.23
N GLN A 101 26.11 6.35 -6.34
CA GLN A 101 26.03 7.30 -5.23
C GLN A 101 26.47 6.68 -3.89
N GLY A 102 27.29 5.62 -3.93
CA GLY A 102 27.82 4.97 -2.73
C GLY A 102 26.90 3.92 -2.11
N GLY A 103 25.85 3.49 -2.82
CA GLY A 103 24.94 2.44 -2.35
C GLY A 103 23.93 2.91 -1.31
N VAL A 104 23.85 4.22 -1.05
CA VAL A 104 22.91 4.82 -0.10
C VAL A 104 21.69 5.31 -0.85
N PHE A 105 20.50 4.80 -0.48
CA PHE A 105 19.25 5.30 -1.02
C PHE A 105 18.99 6.74 -0.53
N PRO A 106 18.49 7.63 -1.40
CA PRO A 106 18.03 8.94 -0.96
C PRO A 106 16.80 8.79 -0.04
N ASP A 107 16.68 9.66 0.96
CA ASP A 107 15.61 9.62 1.96
C ASP A 107 14.41 10.52 1.61
N SER A 108 14.55 11.43 0.65
CA SER A 108 13.49 12.33 0.22
C SER A 108 12.67 11.75 -0.93
N THR A 109 11.35 12.02 -0.92
CA THR A 109 10.44 11.55 -1.98
C THR A 109 10.83 12.06 -3.36
N ASP A 110 11.28 13.31 -3.47
CA ASP A 110 11.66 13.91 -4.76
C ASP A 110 12.90 13.22 -5.36
N ALA A 111 13.92 12.96 -4.54
CA ALA A 111 15.12 12.27 -4.99
C ALA A 111 14.84 10.80 -5.31
N LEU A 112 13.99 10.12 -4.52
CA LEU A 112 13.54 8.76 -4.82
C LEU A 112 12.77 8.68 -6.14
N GLN A 113 11.93 9.67 -6.44
CA GLN A 113 11.16 9.73 -7.69
C GLN A 113 12.03 9.94 -8.94
N ALA A 114 13.27 10.43 -8.78
CA ALA A 114 14.23 10.54 -9.88
C ALA A 114 14.81 9.17 -10.30
N LEU A 115 14.61 8.11 -9.51
CA LEU A 115 15.08 6.77 -9.86
C LEU A 115 14.24 6.13 -10.98
N PRO A 116 14.85 5.40 -11.93
CA PRO A 116 14.15 4.69 -12.99
C PRO A 116 13.01 3.81 -12.47
N GLY A 117 11.82 3.99 -13.03
CA GLY A 117 10.63 3.20 -12.68
C GLY A 117 9.99 3.53 -11.32
N VAL A 118 10.49 4.53 -10.59
CA VAL A 118 9.91 4.97 -9.32
C VAL A 118 8.96 6.15 -9.54
N GLY A 119 7.66 5.89 -9.41
CA GLY A 119 6.63 6.94 -9.44
C GLY A 119 6.40 7.57 -8.08
N ARG A 120 5.66 8.70 -8.04
CA ARG A 120 5.34 9.47 -6.82
C ARG A 120 4.88 8.62 -5.62
N SER A 121 3.95 7.69 -5.85
CA SER A 121 3.43 6.84 -4.76
C SER A 121 4.47 5.83 -4.25
N THR A 122 5.29 5.27 -5.14
CA THR A 122 6.36 4.33 -4.75
C THR A 122 7.48 5.06 -4.03
N ALA A 123 7.87 6.25 -4.50
CA ALA A 123 8.82 7.12 -3.79
C ALA A 123 8.32 7.47 -2.37
N ALA A 124 7.04 7.82 -2.23
CA ALA A 124 6.45 8.09 -0.92
C ALA A 124 6.45 6.85 -0.02
N ALA A 125 6.13 5.67 -0.56
CA ALA A 125 6.16 4.41 0.20
C ALA A 125 7.58 4.10 0.72
N ILE A 126 8.61 4.26 -0.12
CA ILE A 126 10.00 4.05 0.30
C ILE A 126 10.42 5.08 1.35
N ALA A 127 10.08 6.35 1.18
CA ALA A 127 10.38 7.40 2.16
C ALA A 127 9.71 7.11 3.52
N VAL A 128 8.44 6.70 3.51
CA VAL A 128 7.68 6.40 4.74
C VAL A 128 8.21 5.16 5.43
N PHE A 129 8.32 4.04 4.72
CA PHE A 129 8.69 2.78 5.36
C PHE A 129 10.20 2.72 5.61
N GLY A 130 11.03 2.97 4.60
CA GLY A 130 12.48 2.88 4.70
C GLY A 130 13.12 3.95 5.59
N PHE A 131 12.54 5.16 5.64
CA PHE A 131 13.16 6.31 6.30
C PHE A 131 12.30 6.97 7.38
N GLY A 132 11.08 6.49 7.61
CA GLY A 132 10.17 7.07 8.61
C GLY A 132 9.67 8.48 8.25
N GLN A 133 9.77 8.88 6.98
CA GLN A 133 9.31 10.19 6.53
C GLN A 133 7.78 10.28 6.56
N ARG A 134 7.26 11.50 6.64
CA ARG A 134 5.83 11.78 6.54
C ARG A 134 5.48 12.14 5.09
N ALA A 135 4.95 11.19 4.33
CA ALA A 135 4.48 11.42 2.96
C ALA A 135 3.16 10.69 2.68
N ALA A 136 2.34 11.26 1.81
CA ALA A 136 1.10 10.62 1.37
C ALA A 136 1.40 9.52 0.35
N ILE A 137 0.79 8.35 0.51
CA ILE A 137 0.88 7.23 -0.42
C ILE A 137 -0.47 7.11 -1.14
N LEU A 138 -0.46 6.95 -2.46
CA LEU A 138 -1.67 6.87 -3.28
C LEU A 138 -1.59 5.71 -4.29
N ASP A 139 -1.47 4.50 -3.76
CA ASP A 139 -1.49 3.27 -4.54
C ASP A 139 -2.93 2.91 -4.98
N GLY A 140 -3.08 1.80 -5.72
CA GLY A 140 -4.40 1.34 -6.15
C GLY A 140 -5.36 1.05 -5.00
N ASN A 141 -4.85 0.61 -3.84
CA ASN A 141 -5.67 0.30 -2.67
C ASN A 141 -6.19 1.59 -2.02
N VAL A 142 -5.30 2.55 -1.76
CA VAL A 142 -5.64 3.85 -1.17
C VAL A 142 -6.59 4.62 -2.09
N LYS A 143 -6.37 4.61 -3.41
CA LYS A 143 -7.31 5.22 -4.38
C LYS A 143 -8.73 4.67 -4.20
N ARG A 144 -8.90 3.34 -4.13
CA ARG A 144 -10.23 2.72 -3.92
C ARG A 144 -10.85 3.11 -2.59
N VAL A 145 -10.05 3.17 -1.52
CA VAL A 145 -10.53 3.58 -0.19
C VAL A 145 -10.98 5.04 -0.21
N LEU A 146 -10.16 5.97 -0.72
CA LEU A 146 -10.50 7.39 -0.78
C LEU A 146 -11.72 7.66 -1.67
N CYS A 147 -11.82 7.00 -2.83
CA CYS A 147 -13.00 7.13 -3.69
C CYS A 147 -14.29 6.75 -2.95
N ARG A 148 -14.26 5.67 -2.16
CA ARG A 148 -15.43 5.20 -1.39
C ARG A 148 -15.73 6.10 -0.19
N MET A 149 -14.70 6.48 0.58
CA MET A 149 -14.89 7.29 1.80
C MET A 149 -15.38 8.70 1.50
N PHE A 150 -14.93 9.29 0.39
CA PHE A 150 -15.25 10.68 0.01
C PHE A 150 -16.22 10.79 -1.16
N ALA A 151 -16.82 9.67 -1.58
CA ALA A 151 -17.73 9.59 -2.73
C ALA A 151 -17.16 10.31 -3.98
N VAL A 152 -15.88 10.08 -4.27
CA VAL A 152 -15.23 10.68 -5.45
C VAL A 152 -15.66 9.92 -6.69
N ALA A 153 -16.57 10.51 -7.46
CA ALA A 153 -17.02 9.98 -8.74
C ALA A 153 -16.00 10.21 -9.87
N GLY A 154 -16.11 9.39 -10.93
CA GLY A 154 -15.29 9.46 -12.13
C GLY A 154 -14.17 8.40 -12.17
N ASP A 155 -13.45 8.36 -13.29
CA ASP A 155 -12.36 7.41 -13.50
C ASP A 155 -11.15 7.77 -12.60
N PRO A 156 -10.72 6.86 -11.67
CA PRO A 156 -9.54 7.07 -10.82
C PRO A 156 -8.22 7.22 -11.59
N ALA A 157 -8.17 6.87 -12.87
CA ALA A 157 -7.02 7.11 -13.73
C ALA A 157 -7.01 8.51 -14.35
N SER A 158 -8.14 9.24 -14.38
CA SER A 158 -8.21 10.58 -14.95
C SER A 158 -7.37 11.60 -14.16
N THR A 159 -6.73 12.54 -14.86
CA THR A 159 -5.88 13.57 -14.24
C THR A 159 -6.62 14.37 -13.18
N ALA A 160 -7.89 14.73 -13.43
CA ALA A 160 -8.71 15.50 -12.50
C ALA A 160 -8.99 14.73 -11.20
N VAL A 161 -9.39 13.46 -11.31
CA VAL A 161 -9.64 12.61 -10.12
C VAL A 161 -8.33 12.31 -9.40
N GLN A 162 -7.24 12.01 -10.11
CA GLN A 162 -5.94 11.80 -9.48
C GLN A 162 -5.47 13.01 -8.68
N LYS A 163 -5.62 14.23 -9.22
CA LYS A 163 -5.29 15.47 -8.49
C LYS A 163 -6.11 15.60 -7.21
N ARG A 164 -7.41 15.32 -7.26
CA ARG A 164 -8.29 15.35 -6.09
C ARG A 164 -7.92 14.30 -5.05
N LEU A 165 -7.62 13.07 -5.49
CA LEU A 165 -7.24 11.98 -4.59
C LEU A 165 -5.89 12.25 -3.89
N TRP A 166 -4.93 12.86 -4.59
CA TRP A 166 -3.68 13.30 -3.96
C TRP A 166 -3.93 14.35 -2.87
N ALA A 167 -4.74 15.38 -3.15
CA ALA A 167 -5.09 16.38 -2.16
C ALA A 167 -5.79 15.79 -0.92
N LEU A 168 -6.69 14.82 -1.13
CA LEU A 168 -7.33 14.09 -0.02
C LEU A 168 -6.32 13.26 0.78
N ALA A 169 -5.42 12.54 0.11
CA ALA A 169 -4.40 11.74 0.78
C ALA A 169 -3.46 12.60 1.65
N GLU A 170 -3.09 13.78 1.16
CA GLU A 170 -2.27 14.75 1.90
C GLU A 170 -3.00 15.36 3.10
N ALA A 171 -4.29 15.69 2.94
CA ALA A 171 -5.12 16.26 4.01
C ALA A 171 -5.38 15.27 5.17
N GLU A 172 -5.44 13.97 4.86
CA GLU A 172 -5.67 12.91 5.87
C GLU A 172 -4.38 12.45 6.57
N LEU A 173 -3.21 13.00 6.21
CA LEU A 173 -1.97 12.70 6.93
C LEU A 173 -2.06 13.18 8.40
N PRO A 174 -1.70 12.36 9.39
CA PRO A 174 -1.69 12.77 10.80
C PRO A 174 -0.90 14.08 10.99
N GLY A 175 -1.47 15.02 11.76
CA GLY A 175 -0.86 16.32 12.01
C GLY A 175 -0.91 17.32 10.82
N ALA A 176 -1.61 17.01 9.73
CA ALA A 176 -1.90 18.02 8.72
C ALA A 176 -2.80 19.13 9.34
N PRO A 177 -2.53 20.42 9.07
CA PRO A 177 -3.48 21.46 9.43
C PRO A 177 -4.82 21.12 8.75
N HIS A 178 -5.91 21.09 9.53
CA HIS A 178 -7.25 21.02 8.94
C HIS A 178 -7.37 22.21 7.99
N ALA A 179 -7.44 21.95 6.69
CA ALA A 179 -7.61 23.01 5.70
C ALA A 179 -8.92 23.75 6.03
N PRO A 180 -8.90 25.06 6.32
CA PRO A 180 -10.11 25.79 6.69
C PRO A 180 -11.16 25.85 5.57
N ASP A 181 -10.77 25.58 4.31
CA ASP A 181 -11.62 25.70 3.11
C ASP A 181 -11.66 24.45 2.22
N ALA A 182 -11.55 23.24 2.79
CA ALA A 182 -12.08 22.08 2.06
C ALA A 182 -13.60 22.30 1.89
N PRO A 183 -14.19 22.15 0.68
CA PRO A 183 -15.62 22.39 0.48
C PRO A 183 -16.41 21.54 1.48
N GLN A 184 -17.03 22.22 2.44
CA GLN A 184 -17.93 21.60 3.39
C GLN A 184 -19.12 21.08 2.59
N VAL A 185 -19.14 19.78 2.34
CA VAL A 185 -20.33 19.11 1.83
C VAL A 185 -21.44 19.32 2.87
N PRO A 186 -22.62 19.85 2.50
CA PRO A 186 -23.66 20.21 3.46
C PRO A 186 -24.04 18.98 4.28
N THR A 187 -23.80 19.06 5.59
CA THR A 187 -24.09 17.98 6.52
C THR A 187 -25.58 18.04 6.87
N GLY A 188 -26.40 17.28 6.14
CA GLY A 188 -27.81 17.09 6.48
C GLY A 188 -27.93 16.39 7.84
N SER A 189 -28.42 17.09 8.85
CA SER A 189 -28.74 16.50 10.15
C SER A 189 -30.08 15.76 10.06
N ALA A 190 -30.06 14.44 9.88
CA ALA A 190 -31.23 13.60 10.11
C ALA A 190 -30.99 12.73 11.35
N ARG A 191 -31.78 13.02 12.39
CA ARG A 191 -31.87 12.30 13.65
C ARG A 191 -32.43 10.89 13.36
N ALA A 192 -31.67 9.84 13.65
CA ALA A 192 -32.16 8.47 13.59
C ALA A 192 -31.99 7.76 14.95
N SER A 193 -33.07 7.11 15.34
CA SER A 193 -33.39 6.55 16.65
C SER A 193 -32.52 5.35 17.02
N ARG A 194 -32.35 5.18 18.34
CA ARG A 194 -31.60 4.09 18.99
C ARG A 194 -32.31 2.75 18.87
N THR A 195 -31.56 1.70 18.54
CA THR A 195 -31.69 0.37 19.16
C THR A 195 -30.30 -0.24 19.31
N ALA A 196 -30.02 -0.69 20.53
CA ALA A 196 -28.71 -1.10 21.02
C ALA A 196 -28.43 -2.59 20.78
N ALA A 197 -27.18 -2.91 20.48
CA ALA A 197 -26.54 -4.17 20.86
C ALA A 197 -25.05 -3.88 21.15
N ALA A 198 -24.58 -4.44 22.26
CA ALA A 198 -23.43 -4.01 23.05
C ALA A 198 -22.07 -4.52 22.53
N GLY A 199 -21.01 -3.74 22.78
CA GLY A 199 -19.62 -4.25 22.81
C GLY A 199 -18.54 -3.24 22.41
N GLY A 200 -17.91 -2.59 23.39
CA GLY A 200 -16.50 -2.14 23.41
C GLY A 200 -16.05 -1.06 22.41
N ALA A 201 -15.89 0.18 22.88
CA ALA A 201 -15.44 1.33 22.09
C ALA A 201 -13.90 1.51 22.07
N SER A 202 -13.35 1.74 20.88
CA SER A 202 -12.10 2.50 20.64
C SER A 202 -12.49 3.83 19.97
N PRO A 203 -11.75 4.96 20.13
CA PRO A 203 -12.14 6.25 19.60
C PRO A 203 -11.80 6.35 18.11
N GLY A 204 -12.53 5.58 17.29
CA GLY A 204 -12.55 5.70 15.84
C GLY A 204 -13.75 6.54 15.41
N ARG A 205 -13.48 7.59 14.63
CA ARG A 205 -14.48 8.41 13.92
C ARG A 205 -15.51 7.46 13.28
N ARG A 206 -16.77 7.53 13.72
CA ARG A 206 -17.88 6.71 13.22
C ARG A 206 -17.92 6.74 11.70
N LEU A 207 -17.78 5.57 11.06
CA LEU A 207 -18.15 5.35 9.66
C LEU A 207 -19.58 5.88 9.48
N ARG A 208 -19.75 6.91 8.64
CA ARG A 208 -21.08 7.42 8.30
C ARG A 208 -21.72 6.48 7.29
N ALA A 209 -23.02 6.26 7.49
CA ALA A 209 -23.86 5.50 6.58
C ALA A 209 -23.85 6.14 5.18
N VAL A 210 -23.79 5.27 4.17
CA VAL A 210 -24.01 5.58 2.76
C VAL A 210 -25.45 6.10 2.62
N PRO A 211 -25.71 7.21 1.89
CA PRO A 211 -27.08 7.64 1.64
C PRO A 211 -27.82 6.59 0.81
N ASP A 212 -29.06 6.29 1.20
CA ASP A 212 -29.97 5.39 0.48
C ASP A 212 -30.10 5.87 -0.97
N GLY A 213 -29.55 5.07 -1.89
CA GLY A 213 -29.51 5.38 -3.32
C GLY A 213 -28.25 4.93 -4.07
N VAL A 214 -27.21 4.45 -3.39
CA VAL A 214 -26.08 3.76 -4.04
C VAL A 214 -26.12 2.29 -3.65
N HIS A 215 -26.54 1.43 -4.58
CA HIS A 215 -26.49 0.00 -4.35
C HIS A 215 -25.05 -0.43 -4.10
N HIS A 216 -24.86 -1.31 -3.12
CA HIS A 216 -23.55 -1.84 -2.70
C HIS A 216 -22.77 -2.58 -3.82
N GLN A 217 -23.33 -2.64 -5.03
CA GLN A 217 -22.80 -3.28 -6.23
C GLN A 217 -22.31 -2.30 -7.31
N ASP A 218 -22.51 -0.99 -7.15
CA ASP A 218 -22.05 0.00 -8.15
C ASP A 218 -20.60 0.44 -7.85
N ALA A 219 -19.68 -0.52 -8.02
CA ALA A 219 -18.28 -0.21 -8.25
C ALA A 219 -18.13 0.56 -9.59
N PRO A 220 -17.15 1.47 -9.75
CA PRO A 220 -16.94 2.08 -11.05
C PRO A 220 -16.64 0.99 -12.07
N ALA A 221 -17.45 0.92 -13.12
CA ALA A 221 -17.26 0.01 -14.23
C ALA A 221 -15.83 0.15 -14.78
N ALA A 222 -15.18 -1.00 -15.02
CA ALA A 222 -13.89 -1.03 -15.67
C ALA A 222 -14.00 -0.35 -17.04
N SER A 223 -13.06 0.54 -17.38
CA SER A 223 -12.94 1.07 -18.73
C SER A 223 -12.79 -0.09 -19.73
N PRO A 224 -13.48 -0.08 -20.88
CA PRO A 224 -13.31 -1.12 -21.88
C PRO A 224 -11.84 -1.14 -22.35
N GLY A 225 -11.19 -2.28 -22.18
CA GLY A 225 -9.81 -2.48 -22.64
C GLY A 225 -9.74 -2.29 -24.16
N LYS A 226 -8.69 -1.61 -24.63
CA LYS A 226 -8.38 -1.59 -26.07
C LYS A 226 -8.10 -3.02 -26.53
N PRO A 227 -8.63 -3.49 -27.67
CA PRO A 227 -8.31 -4.81 -28.18
C PRO A 227 -6.81 -4.91 -28.47
N SER A 228 -6.17 -5.99 -28.00
CA SER A 228 -4.80 -6.31 -28.37
C SER A 228 -4.72 -6.54 -29.89
N PRO A 229 -3.69 -6.03 -30.58
CA PRO A 229 -3.46 -6.38 -31.97
C PRO A 229 -3.12 -7.88 -32.03
N VAL A 230 -3.92 -8.62 -32.79
CA VAL A 230 -3.64 -10.02 -33.15
C VAL A 230 -2.45 -9.99 -34.11
N GLN A 231 -1.30 -10.49 -33.68
CA GLN A 231 -0.22 -10.82 -34.61
C GLN A 231 -0.65 -12.06 -35.39
N ALA A 232 -0.92 -11.89 -36.68
CA ALA A 232 -1.01 -13.01 -37.60
C ALA A 232 0.39 -13.64 -37.71
N ALA A 233 0.53 -14.88 -37.25
CA ALA A 233 1.69 -15.70 -37.55
C ALA A 233 1.47 -16.27 -38.95
N ASP A 234 2.17 -15.72 -39.94
CA ASP A 234 2.35 -16.40 -41.22
C ASP A 234 3.25 -17.63 -40.99
N MET A 235 2.64 -18.82 -41.12
CA MET A 235 3.34 -20.10 -41.25
C MET A 235 3.87 -20.23 -42.67
N VAL A 236 5.16 -20.56 -42.81
CA VAL A 236 5.71 -21.27 -43.96
C VAL A 236 5.29 -22.73 -43.88
#